data_AF-W3V313-F1
#
_entry.id   AF-W3V313-F1
#
_cell.length_a   1.000
_cell.length_b   1.000
_cell.length_c   1.000
_cell.angle_alpha   90.00
_cell.angle_beta   90.00
_cell.angle_gamma   90.00
#
_symmetry.space_group_name_H-M   'P 1'
#
loop_
_entity.id
_entity.type
_entity.pdbx_description
1 polymer ?
#
loop_
_entity_poly.entity_id
_entity_poly.type
_entity_poly.pdbx_seq_one_letter_code
_entity_poly.pdbx_strand_id
1 'polypeptide(L)'
;MKIFITSEQKIKLERLHDTTRDGQVRDRIKAILRASEGWSSVMIAQALRLHQTTVDRHISDYLNHGKLKSGNGGSDSLLSREQTDFLVNHLSQHLFHHTHEIVAYVAQLWNITFSIPGMNKWLHRQGFSYKKPCGVPHKFEAEKQRQFIEYYENLKVTAKDEPLLFL
;
A
#
# COMPACT_ATOMS: atom_id res chain seq x y z
N MET A 1 -15.46 1.02 37.89
CA MET A 1 -15.84 -0.38 37.61
C MET A 1 -14.63 -1.22 37.93
N LYS A 2 -14.72 -2.15 38.89
CA LYS A 2 -13.57 -3.00 39.24
C LYS A 2 -13.62 -4.25 38.37
N ILE A 3 -12.58 -4.45 37.56
CA ILE A 3 -12.44 -5.66 36.74
C ILE A 3 -11.52 -6.65 37.44
N PHE A 4 -11.74 -7.93 37.21
CA PHE A 4 -10.88 -8.98 37.74
C PHE A 4 -9.98 -9.51 36.63
N ILE A 5 -8.67 -9.38 36.83
CA ILE A 5 -7.64 -10.00 35.99
C ILE A 5 -6.74 -10.84 36.90
N THR A 6 -6.19 -11.93 36.37
CA THR A 6 -5.30 -12.80 37.15
C THR A 6 -3.95 -12.13 37.38
N SER A 7 -3.23 -12.56 38.42
CA SER A 7 -1.86 -12.08 38.68
C SER A 7 -0.93 -12.32 37.49
N GLU A 8 -1.10 -13.44 36.79
CA GLU A 8 -0.34 -13.75 35.58
C GLU A 8 -0.66 -12.78 34.42
N GLN A 9 -1.95 -12.47 34.20
CA GLN A 9 -2.36 -11.48 33.22
C GLN A 9 -1.79 -10.10 33.54
N LYS A 10 -1.79 -9.71 34.82
CA LYS A 10 -1.21 -8.44 35.27
C LYS A 10 0.28 -8.35 34.92
N ILE A 11 1.06 -9.37 35.27
CA ILE A 11 2.50 -9.45 34.94
C ILE A 11 2.72 -9.40 33.42
N LYS A 12 1.90 -10.11 32.64
CA LYS A 12 1.99 -10.11 31.17
C LYS A 12 1.72 -8.73 30.58
N LEU A 13 0.70 -8.03 31.09
CA LEU A 13 0.35 -6.67 30.68
C LEU A 13 1.45 -5.66 31.00
N GLU A 14 2.03 -5.74 32.21
CA GLU A 14 3.17 -4.89 32.61
C GLU A 14 4.38 -5.09 31.70
N ARG A 15 4.78 -6.35 31.45
CA ARG A 15 5.87 -6.66 30.49
C ARG A 15 5.58 -6.13 29.09
N LEU A 16 4.34 -6.22 28.63
CA LEU A 16 3.95 -5.73 27.31
C LEU A 16 3.96 -4.19 27.24
N HIS A 17 3.56 -3.52 28.32
CA HIS A 17 3.59 -2.07 28.44
C HIS A 17 5.03 -1.53 28.30
N ASP A 18 5.99 -2.20 28.95
CA ASP A 18 7.39 -1.77 28.95
C ASP A 18 8.07 -1.96 27.60
N THR A 19 7.68 -3.01 26.86
CA THR A 19 8.31 -3.36 25.58
C THR A 19 7.66 -2.71 24.35
N THR A 20 6.34 -2.47 24.38
CA THR A 20 5.64 -1.89 23.23
C THR A 20 6.04 -0.43 23.00
N ARG A 21 6.17 -0.01 21.74
CA ARG A 21 6.40 1.41 21.37
C ARG A 21 5.11 2.12 20.94
N ASP A 22 4.04 1.37 20.72
CA ASP A 22 2.75 1.91 20.30
C ASP A 22 2.04 2.55 21.50
N GLY A 23 1.90 3.87 21.46
CA GLY A 23 1.26 4.65 22.52
C GLY A 23 -0.20 4.25 22.76
N GLN A 24 -0.94 3.88 21.70
CA GLN A 24 -2.34 3.47 21.85
C GLN A 24 -2.46 2.15 22.61
N VAL A 25 -1.52 1.23 22.36
CA VAL A 25 -1.44 -0.05 23.09
C VAL A 25 -1.09 0.19 24.54
N ARG A 26 -0.14 1.11 24.83
CA ARG A 26 0.21 1.47 26.21
C ARG A 26 -0.99 2.02 26.97
N ASP A 27 -1.76 2.92 26.37
CA ASP A 27 -2.90 3.54 27.06
C ASP A 27 -4.04 2.54 27.29
N ARG A 28 -4.29 1.62 26.35
CA ARG A 28 -5.17 0.47 26.56
C ARG A 28 -4.73 -0.37 27.76
N ILE A 29 -3.44 -0.72 27.84
CA ILE A 29 -2.89 -1.51 28.95
C ILE A 29 -3.04 -0.77 30.29
N LYS A 30 -2.69 0.53 30.33
CA LYS A 30 -2.85 1.35 31.54
C LYS A 30 -4.30 1.38 32.00
N ALA A 31 -5.27 1.53 31.08
CA ALA A 31 -6.68 1.54 31.42
C ALA A 31 -7.12 0.24 32.09
N ILE A 32 -6.69 -0.92 31.57
CA ILE A 32 -7.00 -2.24 32.13
C ILE A 32 -6.36 -2.41 33.52
N LEU A 33 -5.08 -2.09 33.66
CA LEU A 33 -4.36 -2.19 34.93
C LEU A 33 -5.01 -1.32 36.01
N ARG A 34 -5.28 -0.04 35.70
CA ARG A 34 -5.93 0.89 36.64
C ARG A 34 -7.36 0.47 36.99
N ALA A 35 -8.12 -0.07 36.04
CA ALA A 35 -9.45 -0.62 36.30
C ALA A 35 -9.38 -1.83 37.24
N SER A 36 -8.37 -2.70 37.11
CA SER A 36 -8.15 -3.82 38.03
C SER A 36 -7.75 -3.37 39.44
N GLU A 37 -7.07 -2.23 39.53
CA GLU A 37 -6.69 -1.53 40.77
C GLU A 37 -7.88 -0.78 41.41
N GLY A 38 -9.06 -0.81 40.79
CA GLY A 38 -10.28 -0.23 41.33
C GLY A 38 -10.53 1.24 40.96
N TRP A 39 -9.75 1.80 40.03
CA TRP A 39 -10.00 3.17 39.56
C TRP A 39 -11.33 3.24 38.79
N SER A 40 -12.04 4.37 38.91
CA SER A 40 -13.24 4.61 38.10
C SER A 40 -12.85 4.95 36.65
N SER A 41 -13.73 4.65 35.68
CA SER A 41 -13.50 5.00 34.28
C SER A 41 -13.26 6.51 34.10
N VAL A 42 -13.92 7.34 34.91
CA VAL A 42 -13.75 8.80 34.92
C VAL A 42 -12.34 9.19 35.37
N MET A 43 -11.81 8.58 36.45
CA MET A 43 -10.45 8.84 36.92
C MET A 43 -9.40 8.39 35.90
N ILE A 44 -9.61 7.24 35.27
CA ILE A 44 -8.72 6.71 34.23
C ILE A 44 -8.73 7.62 33.01
N ALA A 45 -9.92 8.04 32.56
CA ALA A 45 -10.10 8.96 31.45
C ALA A 45 -9.37 10.29 31.69
N GLN A 46 -9.51 10.85 32.90
CA GLN A 46 -8.82 12.07 33.29
C GLN A 46 -7.30 11.89 33.30
N ALA A 47 -6.78 10.79 33.87
CA ALA A 47 -5.35 10.51 33.97
C ALA A 47 -4.70 10.26 32.60
N LEU A 48 -5.40 9.58 31.69
CA LEU A 48 -4.90 9.26 30.35
C LEU A 48 -5.24 10.33 29.31
N ARG A 49 -5.99 11.38 29.68
CA ARG A 49 -6.52 12.40 28.76
C ARG A 49 -7.32 11.81 27.60
N LEU A 50 -8.13 10.79 27.91
CA LEU A 50 -9.04 10.14 26.97
C LEU A 50 -10.49 10.44 27.32
N HIS A 51 -11.39 10.29 26.36
CA HIS A 51 -12.82 10.34 26.64
C HIS A 51 -13.25 9.10 27.44
N GLN A 52 -14.18 9.25 28.39
CA GLN A 52 -14.64 8.15 29.24
C GLN A 52 -15.13 6.94 28.43
N THR A 53 -15.93 7.16 27.39
CA THR A 53 -16.44 6.07 26.55
C THR A 53 -15.34 5.29 25.83
N THR A 54 -14.19 5.92 25.55
CA THR A 54 -13.02 5.25 24.97
C THR A 54 -12.37 4.31 25.99
N VAL A 55 -12.25 4.75 27.24
CA VAL A 55 -11.76 3.91 28.36
C VAL A 55 -12.69 2.72 28.57
N ASP A 56 -13.99 2.95 28.63
CA ASP A 56 -14.99 1.87 28.79
C ASP A 56 -14.90 0.85 27.65
N ARG A 57 -14.74 1.33 26.40
CA ARG A 57 -14.52 0.46 25.24
C ARG A 57 -13.23 -0.34 25.34
N HIS A 58 -12.12 0.27 25.77
CA HIS A 58 -10.85 -0.44 25.94
C HIS A 58 -10.94 -1.57 26.96
N ILE A 59 -11.61 -1.31 28.08
CA ILE A 59 -11.84 -2.31 29.12
C ILE A 59 -12.73 -3.44 28.56
N SER A 60 -13.83 -3.11 27.90
CA SER A 60 -14.76 -4.08 27.32
C SER A 60 -14.10 -4.94 26.22
N ASP A 61 -13.37 -4.32 25.29
CA ASP A 61 -12.60 -4.98 24.23
C ASP A 61 -11.63 -6.03 24.80
N TYR A 62 -10.96 -5.71 25.91
CA TYR A 62 -10.04 -6.62 26.56
C TYR A 62 -10.76 -7.78 27.25
N LEU A 63 -11.84 -7.51 27.99
CA LEU A 63 -12.58 -8.55 28.70
C LEU A 63 -13.26 -9.54 27.75
N ASN A 64 -13.81 -9.05 26.64
CA ASN A 64 -14.55 -9.89 25.69
C ASN A 64 -13.66 -10.62 24.69
N HIS A 65 -12.55 -9.99 24.27
CA HIS A 65 -11.75 -10.46 23.13
C HIS A 65 -10.24 -10.49 23.38
N GLY A 66 -9.76 -10.14 24.58
CA GLY A 66 -8.33 -10.02 24.88
C GLY A 66 -7.62 -8.95 24.04
N LYS A 67 -8.37 -7.99 23.49
CA LYS A 67 -7.89 -7.09 22.44
C LYS A 67 -7.12 -5.90 22.99
N LEU A 68 -5.82 -5.87 22.70
CA LEU A 68 -4.90 -4.79 23.11
C LEU A 68 -4.49 -3.85 21.96
N LYS A 69 -4.81 -4.20 20.72
CA LYS A 69 -4.52 -3.40 19.53
C LYS A 69 -5.81 -3.05 18.80
N SER A 70 -5.83 -1.88 18.16
CA SER A 70 -6.83 -1.61 17.14
C SER A 70 -6.66 -2.62 15.99
N GLY A 71 -7.78 -3.10 15.44
CA GLY A 71 -7.78 -3.96 14.25
C GLY A 71 -7.53 -3.14 12.97
N ASN A 72 -6.61 -2.19 13.03
CA ASN A 72 -6.27 -1.31 11.92
C ASN A 72 -5.38 -2.11 10.97
N GLY A 73 -6.01 -2.94 10.14
CA GLY A 73 -5.40 -3.61 9.00
C GLY A 73 -5.75 -2.88 7.70
N GLY A 74 -4.99 -3.15 6.64
CA GLY A 74 -5.44 -2.82 5.29
C GLY A 74 -6.66 -3.66 4.90
N SER A 75 -7.36 -3.24 3.85
CA SER A 75 -8.39 -4.07 3.23
C SER A 75 -7.76 -5.29 2.55
N ASP A 76 -8.46 -6.42 2.67
CA ASP A 76 -8.13 -7.64 1.93
C ASP A 76 -8.19 -7.40 0.41
N SER A 77 -7.48 -8.24 -0.33
CA SER A 77 -7.54 -8.24 -1.80
C SER A 77 -8.95 -8.59 -2.27
N LEU A 78 -9.42 -7.96 -3.36
CA LEU A 78 -10.67 -8.34 -4.02
C LEU A 78 -10.60 -9.74 -4.65
N LEU A 79 -9.39 -10.19 -4.99
CA LEU A 79 -9.14 -11.51 -5.58
C LEU A 79 -8.81 -12.53 -4.49
N SER A 80 -9.37 -13.73 -4.63
CA SER A 80 -8.98 -14.90 -3.86
C SER A 80 -7.54 -15.30 -4.16
N ARG A 81 -6.99 -16.21 -3.35
CA ARG A 81 -5.64 -16.73 -3.57
C ARG A 81 -5.51 -17.44 -4.93
N GLU A 82 -6.46 -18.29 -5.27
CA GLU A 82 -6.48 -19.02 -6.55
C GLU A 82 -6.59 -18.05 -7.75
N GLN A 83 -7.46 -17.04 -7.64
CA GLN A 83 -7.59 -16.00 -8.67
C GLN A 83 -6.32 -15.17 -8.80
N THR A 84 -5.66 -14.88 -7.69
CA THR A 84 -4.39 -14.15 -7.65
C THR A 84 -3.31 -14.96 -8.36
N ASP A 85 -3.14 -16.24 -8.01
CA ASP A 85 -2.13 -17.11 -8.61
C ASP A 85 -2.37 -17.29 -10.12
N PHE A 86 -3.63 -17.45 -10.52
CA PHE A 86 -4.03 -17.49 -11.93
C PHE A 86 -3.66 -16.20 -12.67
N LEU A 87 -4.05 -15.04 -12.13
CA LEU A 87 -3.82 -13.75 -12.77
C LEU A 87 -2.31 -13.44 -12.86
N VAL A 88 -1.54 -13.72 -11.81
CA VAL A 88 -0.08 -13.54 -11.81
C VAL A 88 0.58 -14.39 -12.90
N ASN A 89 0.18 -15.66 -13.02
CA ASN A 89 0.71 -16.53 -14.08
C ASN A 89 0.34 -16.00 -15.48
N HIS A 90 -0.92 -15.58 -15.67
CA HIS A 90 -1.37 -15.02 -16.95
C HIS A 90 -0.60 -13.73 -17.32
N LEU A 91 -0.46 -12.79 -16.39
CA LEU A 91 0.27 -11.53 -16.59
C LEU A 91 1.77 -11.74 -16.80
N SER A 92 2.33 -12.86 -16.34
CA SER A 92 3.73 -13.21 -16.57
C SER A 92 3.98 -13.77 -17.97
N GLN A 93 2.95 -14.37 -18.58
CA GLN A 93 3.01 -14.95 -19.94
C GLN A 93 2.53 -13.98 -21.02
N HIS A 94 1.64 -13.05 -20.67
CA HIS A 94 1.00 -12.11 -21.57
C HIS A 94 1.25 -10.67 -21.13
N LEU A 95 1.86 -9.88 -22.01
CA LEU A 95 2.10 -8.47 -21.77
C LEU A 95 0.86 -7.64 -22.09
N PHE A 96 0.32 -6.96 -21.08
CA PHE A 96 -0.65 -5.90 -21.27
C PHE A 96 0.06 -4.55 -21.36
N HIS A 97 -0.38 -3.69 -22.27
CA HIS A 97 0.20 -2.36 -22.46
C HIS A 97 -0.33 -1.37 -21.42
N HIS A 98 -1.57 -1.56 -20.97
CA HIS A 98 -2.24 -0.64 -20.08
C HIS A 98 -3.00 -1.35 -18.95
N THR A 99 -2.99 -0.76 -17.76
CA THR A 99 -3.68 -1.29 -16.58
C THR A 99 -5.19 -1.48 -16.81
N HIS A 100 -5.84 -0.64 -17.64
CA HIS A 100 -7.28 -0.75 -17.89
C HIS A 100 -7.64 -2.05 -18.64
N GLU A 101 -6.73 -2.59 -19.45
CA GLU A 101 -6.92 -3.87 -20.14
C GLU A 101 -6.94 -5.02 -19.12
N ILE A 102 -6.05 -4.97 -18.13
CA ILE A 102 -6.03 -5.94 -17.02
C ILE A 102 -7.32 -5.84 -16.20
N VAL A 103 -7.80 -4.63 -15.93
CA VAL A 103 -9.09 -4.43 -15.22
C VAL A 103 -10.25 -5.01 -16.02
N ALA A 104 -10.31 -4.78 -17.33
CA ALA A 104 -11.34 -5.33 -18.20
C ALA A 104 -11.29 -6.87 -18.23
N TYR A 105 -10.09 -7.44 -18.30
CA TYR A 105 -9.87 -8.89 -18.28
C TYR A 105 -10.37 -9.53 -16.98
N VAL A 106 -10.05 -8.93 -15.84
CA VAL A 106 -10.50 -9.39 -14.51
C VAL A 106 -12.02 -9.26 -14.36
N ALA A 107 -12.60 -8.16 -14.85
CA ALA A 107 -14.05 -7.97 -14.85
C ALA A 107 -14.75 -9.02 -15.72
N GLN A 108 -14.18 -9.37 -16.88
CA GLN A 108 -14.73 -10.39 -17.77
C GLN A 108 -14.69 -11.80 -17.15
N LEU A 109 -13.61 -12.15 -16.44
CA LEU A 109 -13.45 -13.49 -15.88
C LEU A 109 -14.27 -13.72 -14.60
N TRP A 110 -14.30 -12.73 -13.71
CA TRP A 110 -14.80 -12.91 -12.35
C TRP A 110 -15.87 -11.89 -11.94
N ASN A 111 -16.27 -10.99 -12.83
CA ASN A 111 -17.21 -9.89 -12.53
C ASN A 111 -16.73 -9.00 -11.38
N ILE A 112 -15.41 -8.91 -11.18
CA ILE A 112 -14.77 -8.07 -10.16
C ILE A 112 -14.21 -6.84 -10.85
N THR A 113 -14.66 -5.66 -10.41
CA THR A 113 -14.19 -4.39 -10.98
C THR A 113 -13.18 -3.73 -10.05
N PHE A 114 -11.98 -3.49 -10.56
CA PHE A 114 -10.97 -2.68 -9.89
C PHE A 114 -11.04 -1.23 -10.37
N SER A 115 -10.75 -0.28 -9.48
CA SER A 115 -10.31 1.04 -9.94
C SER A 115 -8.90 0.95 -10.51
N ILE A 116 -8.53 1.81 -11.45
CA ILE A 116 -7.17 1.84 -12.02
C ILE A 116 -6.09 1.98 -10.92
N PRO A 117 -6.21 2.89 -9.93
CA PRO A 117 -5.26 2.96 -8.83
C PRO A 117 -5.26 1.70 -7.96
N GLY A 118 -6.42 1.06 -7.79
CA GLY A 118 -6.55 -0.19 -7.05
C GLY A 118 -5.81 -1.34 -7.73
N MET A 119 -5.97 -1.48 -9.04
CA MET A 119 -5.24 -2.46 -9.83
C MET A 119 -3.73 -2.20 -9.82
N ASN A 120 -3.29 -0.94 -9.97
CA ASN A 120 -1.88 -0.60 -9.85
C ASN A 120 -1.30 -0.99 -8.48
N LYS A 121 -2.02 -0.69 -7.39
CA LYS A 121 -1.62 -1.12 -6.03
C LYS A 121 -1.56 -2.64 -5.92
N TRP A 122 -2.52 -3.35 -6.50
CA TRP A 122 -2.54 -4.81 -6.50
C TRP A 122 -1.33 -5.38 -7.26
N LEU A 123 -1.03 -4.88 -8.46
CA LEU A 123 0.14 -5.27 -9.25
C LEU A 123 1.45 -5.09 -8.48
N HIS A 124 1.63 -3.93 -7.84
CA HIS A 124 2.80 -3.68 -6.99
C HIS A 124 2.90 -4.65 -5.80
N ARG A 125 1.77 -5.00 -5.17
CA ARG A 125 1.75 -6.00 -4.07
C ARG A 125 2.19 -7.39 -4.54
N GLN A 126 1.88 -7.76 -5.78
CA GLN A 126 2.31 -9.03 -6.39
C GLN A 126 3.74 -8.96 -6.97
N GLY A 127 4.46 -7.85 -6.78
CA GLY A 127 5.84 -7.70 -7.23
C GLY A 127 5.99 -7.23 -8.69
N PHE A 128 4.90 -6.93 -9.39
CA PHE A 128 5.00 -6.32 -10.71
C PHE A 128 5.50 -4.87 -10.58
N SER A 129 6.43 -4.51 -11.47
CA SER A 129 6.96 -3.16 -11.57
C SER A 129 6.75 -2.64 -12.98
N TYR A 130 6.39 -1.36 -13.09
CA TYR A 130 6.36 -0.69 -14.38
C TYR A 130 7.78 -0.57 -14.92
N LYS A 131 8.05 -1.24 -16.03
CA LYS A 131 9.26 -1.00 -16.81
C LYS A 131 8.92 -0.01 -17.91
N LYS A 132 9.42 1.22 -17.77
CA LYS A 132 9.41 2.18 -18.89
C LYS A 132 10.13 1.52 -20.06
N PRO A 133 9.50 1.39 -21.25
CA PRO A 133 10.21 0.94 -22.43
C PRO A 133 11.41 1.85 -22.63
N CYS A 134 12.63 1.31 -22.59
CA CYS A 134 13.78 2.05 -23.06
C CYS A 134 13.51 2.35 -24.53
N GLY A 135 13.63 3.61 -24.95
CA GLY A 135 13.51 3.97 -26.35
C GLY A 135 14.47 3.09 -27.13
N VAL A 136 13.94 2.22 -27.99
CA VAL A 136 14.77 1.46 -28.92
C VAL A 136 15.32 2.51 -29.87
N PRO A 137 16.65 2.68 -30.02
CA PRO A 137 17.17 3.47 -31.13
C PRO A 137 16.55 2.90 -32.39
N HIS A 138 15.69 3.68 -33.04
CA HIS A 138 15.03 3.27 -34.28
C HIS A 138 16.14 2.80 -35.21
N LYS A 139 16.13 1.51 -35.60
CA LYS A 139 17.19 0.90 -36.41
C LYS A 139 17.46 1.86 -37.57
N PHE A 140 18.63 2.49 -37.58
CA PHE A 140 18.95 3.45 -38.61
C PHE A 140 18.98 2.71 -39.96
N GLU A 141 18.33 3.26 -40.97
CA GLU A 141 18.45 2.75 -42.33
C GLU A 141 19.69 3.41 -42.96
N ALA A 142 20.73 2.62 -43.20
CA ALA A 142 22.02 3.11 -43.69
C ALA A 142 21.94 3.84 -45.04
N GLU A 143 20.92 3.53 -45.85
CA GLU A 143 20.69 4.16 -47.14
C GLU A 143 19.99 5.51 -47.00
N LYS A 144 18.91 5.60 -46.20
CA LYS A 144 18.26 6.88 -45.87
C LYS A 144 19.21 7.84 -45.16
N GLN A 145 20.10 7.32 -44.31
CA GLN A 145 21.11 8.14 -43.66
C GLN A 145 22.16 8.68 -44.65
N ARG A 146 22.59 7.86 -45.63
CA ARG A 146 23.48 8.33 -46.70
C ARG A 146 22.82 9.41 -47.55
N GLN A 147 21.57 9.20 -47.97
CA GLN A 147 20.79 10.18 -48.73
C GLN A 147 20.64 11.50 -47.95
N PHE A 148 20.38 11.42 -46.64
CA PHE A 148 20.30 12.59 -45.79
C PHE A 148 21.63 13.34 -45.65
N ILE A 149 22.75 12.61 -45.53
CA ILE A 149 24.10 13.22 -45.47
C ILE A 149 24.40 13.96 -46.77
N GLU A 150 24.16 13.35 -47.93
CA GLU A 150 24.36 14.01 -49.24
C GLU A 150 23.48 15.24 -49.39
N TYR A 151 22.21 15.14 -49.02
CA TYR A 151 21.28 16.27 -49.00
C TYR A 151 21.78 17.39 -48.09
N TYR A 152 22.23 17.06 -46.89
CA TYR A 152 22.68 18.03 -45.90
C TYR A 152 23.97 18.75 -46.29
N GLU A 153 24.95 18.04 -46.87
CA GLU A 153 26.18 18.66 -47.37
C GLU A 153 25.90 19.61 -48.55
N ASN A 154 25.02 19.23 -49.48
CA ASN A 154 24.56 20.15 -50.53
C ASN A 154 23.84 21.37 -49.95
N LEU A 155 23.03 21.16 -48.90
CA LEU A 155 22.30 22.23 -48.23
C LEU A 155 23.25 23.21 -47.53
N LYS A 156 24.32 22.74 -46.89
CA LYS A 156 25.37 23.61 -46.30
C LYS A 156 26.05 24.49 -47.35
N VAL A 157 26.41 23.92 -48.50
CA VAL A 157 27.03 24.68 -49.59
C VAL A 157 26.08 25.75 -50.12
N THR A 158 24.79 25.43 -50.19
CA THR A 158 23.76 26.33 -50.72
C THR A 158 23.39 27.44 -49.73
N ALA A 159 23.29 27.12 -48.44
CA ALA A 159 22.82 28.02 -47.40
C ALA A 159 23.84 29.14 -47.04
N LYS A 160 25.14 28.94 -47.31
CA LYS A 160 26.23 29.91 -47.06
C LYS A 160 26.23 30.50 -45.64
N ASP A 161 25.55 31.63 -45.44
CA ASP A 161 25.49 32.38 -44.18
C ASP A 161 24.12 32.25 -43.47
N GLU A 162 23.15 31.54 -44.06
CA GLU A 162 21.85 31.29 -43.45
C GLU A 162 21.93 30.16 -42.40
N PRO A 163 21.32 30.34 -41.21
CA PRO A 163 21.34 29.33 -40.16
C PRO A 163 20.48 28.12 -40.54
N LEU A 164 21.09 26.94 -40.54
CA LEU A 164 20.38 25.67 -40.70
C LEU A 164 19.81 25.21 -39.34
N LEU A 165 18.49 25.19 -39.23
CA LEU A 165 17.77 24.81 -38.01
C LEU A 165 17.17 23.41 -38.14
N PHE A 166 17.37 22.57 -37.12
CA PHE A 166 16.66 21.30 -36.95
C PHE A 166 15.54 21.51 -35.94
N LEU A 167 14.28 21.36 -36.39
CA LEU A 167 13.07 21.44 -35.56
C LEU A 167 12.63 20.06 -35.08
#